data_AF-A0A8T3ZEP6-F1
#
_entry.id   AF-A0A8T3ZEP6-F1
#
_cell.length_a   1.000
_cell.length_b   1.000
_cell.length_c   1.000
_cell.angle_alpha   90.00
_cell.angle_beta   90.00
_cell.angle_gamma   90.00
#
_symmetry.space_group_name_H-M   'P 1'
#
loop_
_entity.id
_entity.type
_entity.pdbx_description
1 polymer ?
#
loop_
_entity_poly.entity_id
_entity_poly.type
_entity_poly.pdbx_seq_one_letter_code
_entity_poly.pdbx_strand_id
1 'polypeptide(L)'
;RLREYVQNAFYGVQNSFDYFSRRATEEEKAFVASEIAERWLKLLTPVMPHLCEEFWEKLEKEGFISLEGWPEAREELIDYSSEAAEDYIQSVVSDVRSVAELIKIKPSRVKVIIASKVKNDEMKNGLREAANERELQKLVSNEQLRKYMEKRFYALKEAVETGIEIDEHLVVLESKEFLKKELKLTELIVEREEESREEKANRAMPLKPALLLSQ
;
A
#
# COMPACT_ATOMS: atom_id res chain seq x y z
N ARG A 1 -1.70 4.80 -24.50
CA ARG A 1 -1.79 6.26 -24.77
C ARG A 1 -3.17 6.82 -24.38
N LEU A 2 -4.26 6.81 -25.18
CA LEU A 2 -5.58 7.29 -24.66
C LEU A 2 -6.24 6.34 -23.63
N ARG A 3 -6.25 5.03 -23.91
CA ARG A 3 -6.82 4.04 -22.97
C ARG A 3 -6.17 4.13 -21.58
N GLU A 4 -4.85 4.14 -21.56
CA GLU A 4 -4.02 4.24 -20.36
C GLU A 4 -4.25 5.55 -19.61
N TYR A 5 -4.38 6.66 -20.34
CA TYR A 5 -4.78 7.93 -19.77
C TYR A 5 -6.13 7.83 -19.05
N VAL A 6 -7.17 7.28 -19.71
CA VAL A 6 -8.50 7.09 -19.09
C VAL A 6 -8.41 6.13 -17.90
N GLN A 7 -7.60 5.08 -18.00
CA GLN A 7 -7.37 4.15 -16.90
C GLN A 7 -6.81 4.86 -15.67
N ASN A 8 -5.82 5.73 -15.83
CA ASN A 8 -5.22 6.42 -14.69
C ASN A 8 -6.09 7.59 -14.21
N ALA A 9 -6.54 8.45 -15.12
CA ALA A 9 -7.27 9.67 -14.78
C ALA A 9 -8.69 9.41 -14.25
N PHE A 10 -9.37 8.37 -14.73
CA PHE A 10 -10.72 8.02 -14.24
C PHE A 10 -10.64 6.92 -13.20
N TYR A 11 -10.25 5.70 -13.60
CA TYR A 11 -10.30 4.54 -12.70
C TYR A 11 -9.24 4.59 -11.60
N GLY A 12 -8.03 5.08 -11.89
CA GLY A 12 -6.96 5.20 -10.90
C GLY A 12 -7.34 6.14 -9.75
N VAL A 13 -7.80 7.35 -10.08
CA VAL A 13 -8.27 8.33 -9.09
C VAL A 13 -9.48 7.80 -8.32
N GLN A 14 -10.47 7.25 -9.03
CA GLN A 14 -11.67 6.69 -8.39
C GLN A 14 -11.33 5.55 -7.41
N ASN A 15 -10.51 4.58 -7.84
CA ASN A 15 -10.13 3.45 -7.00
C ASN A 15 -9.35 3.91 -5.75
N SER A 16 -8.47 4.90 -5.91
CA SER A 16 -7.70 5.47 -4.79
C SER A 16 -8.63 6.14 -3.77
N PHE A 17 -9.59 6.93 -4.25
CA PHE A 17 -10.59 7.58 -3.39
C PHE A 17 -11.55 6.58 -2.72
N ASP A 18 -12.01 5.57 -3.47
CA ASP A 18 -12.89 4.50 -2.95
C ASP A 18 -12.19 3.69 -1.87
N TYR A 19 -10.90 3.42 -2.04
CA TYR A 19 -10.09 2.74 -1.04
C TYR A 19 -9.89 3.61 0.21
N PHE A 20 -9.45 4.86 0.04
CA PHE A 20 -9.31 5.84 1.11
C PHE A 20 -10.62 5.98 1.92
N SER A 21 -11.76 6.03 1.24
CA SER A 21 -13.08 6.18 1.85
C SER A 21 -13.49 5.03 2.79
N ARG A 22 -12.82 3.87 2.73
CA ARG A 22 -13.10 2.76 3.66
C ARG A 22 -12.57 3.01 5.06
N ARG A 23 -11.49 3.78 5.17
CA ARG A 23 -10.79 4.11 6.42
C ARG A 23 -10.97 5.54 6.89
N ALA A 24 -11.34 6.46 6.01
CA ALA A 24 -11.55 7.88 6.32
C ALA A 24 -12.89 8.17 7.02
N THR A 25 -12.92 9.23 7.83
CA THR A 25 -14.15 9.83 8.36
C THR A 25 -14.91 10.58 7.26
N GLU A 26 -16.15 10.98 7.53
CA GLU A 26 -16.93 11.77 6.56
C GLU A 26 -16.31 13.16 6.33
N GLU A 27 -15.73 13.76 7.38
CA GLU A 27 -15.02 15.04 7.28
C GLU A 27 -13.76 14.93 6.42
N GLU A 28 -12.97 13.87 6.62
CA GLU A 28 -11.76 13.61 5.83
C GLU A 28 -12.10 13.35 4.36
N LYS A 29 -13.17 12.59 4.08
CA LYS A 29 -13.67 12.37 2.71
C LYS A 29 -14.07 13.68 2.04
N ALA A 30 -14.83 14.52 2.72
CA ALA A 30 -15.27 15.80 2.19
C ALA A 30 -14.07 16.71 1.90
N PHE A 31 -13.11 16.77 2.82
CA PHE A 31 -11.88 17.54 2.66
C PHE A 31 -11.08 17.07 1.43
N VAL A 32 -10.72 15.78 1.37
CA VAL A 32 -9.93 15.24 0.25
C VAL A 32 -10.67 15.38 -1.07
N ALA A 33 -11.98 15.11 -1.11
CA ALA A 33 -12.80 15.30 -2.31
C ALA A 33 -12.73 16.75 -2.81
N SER A 34 -12.82 17.72 -1.90
CA SER A 34 -12.73 19.15 -2.27
C SER A 34 -11.36 19.54 -2.82
N GLU A 35 -10.28 18.96 -2.28
CA GLU A 35 -8.90 19.24 -2.73
C GLU A 35 -8.59 18.67 -4.12
N ILE A 36 -9.18 17.51 -4.46
CA ILE A 36 -8.91 16.82 -5.73
C ILE A 36 -9.91 17.16 -6.83
N ALA A 37 -11.13 17.60 -6.51
CA ALA A 37 -12.22 17.76 -7.47
C ALA A 37 -11.84 18.61 -8.69
N GLU A 38 -11.24 19.78 -8.46
CA GLU A 38 -10.84 20.68 -9.55
C GLU A 38 -9.85 20.01 -10.51
N ARG A 39 -8.78 19.39 -9.96
CA ARG A 39 -7.75 18.71 -10.74
C ARG A 39 -8.32 17.51 -11.47
N TRP A 40 -9.19 16.75 -10.82
CA TRP A 40 -9.82 15.59 -11.40
C TRP A 40 -10.73 15.98 -12.58
N LEU A 41 -11.53 17.05 -12.46
CA LEU A 41 -12.32 17.57 -13.58
C LEU A 41 -11.44 18.02 -14.74
N LYS A 42 -10.34 18.74 -14.47
CA LYS A 42 -9.39 19.16 -15.52
C LYS A 42 -8.78 17.94 -16.23
N LEU A 43 -8.43 16.87 -15.50
CA LEU A 43 -8.00 15.59 -16.08
C LEU A 43 -9.11 14.89 -16.88
N LEU A 44 -10.39 15.05 -16.54
CA LEU A 44 -11.46 14.37 -17.26
C LEU A 44 -11.96 15.17 -18.48
N THR A 45 -11.66 16.46 -18.54
CA THR A 45 -12.14 17.39 -19.58
C THR A 45 -11.86 16.91 -21.01
N PRO A 46 -10.67 16.38 -21.37
CA PRO A 46 -10.41 15.90 -22.73
C PRO A 46 -11.25 14.70 -23.15
N VAL A 47 -11.86 13.97 -22.20
CA VAL A 47 -12.59 12.73 -22.42
C VAL A 47 -14.11 12.95 -22.28
N MET A 48 -14.52 13.79 -21.34
CA MET A 48 -15.93 14.04 -21.00
C MET A 48 -16.22 15.55 -20.81
N PRO A 49 -15.97 16.40 -21.83
CA PRO A 49 -15.95 17.84 -21.68
C PRO A 49 -17.28 18.43 -21.18
N HIS A 50 -18.41 18.01 -21.76
CA HIS A 50 -19.72 18.54 -21.37
C HIS A 50 -20.06 18.26 -19.89
N LEU A 51 -19.71 17.06 -19.41
CA LEU A 51 -19.95 16.69 -18.01
C LEU A 51 -19.02 17.47 -17.07
N CYS A 52 -17.77 17.69 -17.48
CA CYS A 52 -16.82 18.50 -16.73
C CYS A 52 -17.25 19.95 -16.64
N GLU A 53 -17.81 20.55 -17.71
CA GLU A 53 -18.36 21.92 -17.68
C GLU A 53 -19.53 22.03 -16.69
N GLU A 54 -20.47 21.07 -16.68
CA GLU A 54 -21.57 21.07 -15.71
C GLU A 54 -21.09 20.96 -14.26
N PHE A 55 -20.06 20.14 -14.01
CA PHE A 55 -19.48 20.03 -12.67
C PHE A 55 -18.65 21.25 -12.28
N TRP A 56 -17.97 21.88 -13.24
CA TRP A 56 -17.23 23.13 -13.04
C TRP A 56 -18.16 24.25 -12.57
N GLU A 57 -19.31 24.40 -13.21
CA GLU A 57 -20.35 25.36 -12.81
C GLU A 57 -20.92 25.03 -11.43
N LYS A 58 -21.16 23.74 -11.11
CA LYS A 58 -21.61 23.30 -9.77
C LYS A 58 -20.60 23.56 -8.67
N LEU A 59 -19.31 23.63 -9.00
CA LEU A 59 -18.24 24.05 -8.09
C LEU A 59 -18.09 25.57 -8.00
N GLU A 60 -19.04 26.33 -8.59
CA GLU A 60 -19.07 27.79 -8.61
C GLU A 60 -17.79 28.40 -9.22
N LYS A 61 -17.19 27.70 -10.18
CA LYS A 61 -16.02 28.18 -10.90
C LYS A 61 -16.43 29.03 -12.10
N GLU A 62 -15.63 30.05 -12.40
CA GLU A 62 -15.88 30.95 -13.53
C GLU A 62 -15.24 30.42 -14.83
N GLY A 63 -15.76 30.87 -15.97
CA GLY A 63 -15.25 30.50 -17.29
C GLY A 63 -15.58 29.07 -17.72
N PHE A 64 -14.85 28.58 -18.72
CA PHE A 64 -15.00 27.23 -19.27
C PHE A 64 -13.79 26.39 -18.87
N ILE A 65 -14.01 25.20 -18.29
CA ILE A 65 -12.91 24.31 -17.89
C ILE A 65 -12.07 23.87 -19.09
N SER A 66 -12.66 23.85 -20.28
CA SER A 66 -11.96 23.58 -21.54
C SER A 66 -10.90 24.63 -21.92
N LEU A 67 -10.95 25.83 -21.34
CA LEU A 67 -9.97 26.90 -21.53
C LEU A 67 -8.94 26.99 -20.38
N GLU A 68 -9.12 26.21 -19.33
CA GLU A 68 -8.24 26.19 -18.17
C GLU A 68 -6.89 25.52 -18.46
N GLY A 69 -5.89 25.88 -17.66
CA GLY A 69 -4.58 25.22 -17.69
C GLY A 69 -4.66 23.75 -17.27
N TRP A 70 -3.71 22.95 -17.78
CA TRP A 70 -3.54 21.57 -17.35
C TRP A 70 -3.25 21.49 -15.84
N PRO A 71 -3.79 20.51 -15.10
CA PRO A 71 -3.57 20.42 -13.67
C PRO A 71 -2.11 20.06 -13.37
N GLU A 72 -1.49 20.85 -12.51
CA GLU A 72 -0.11 20.62 -12.06
C GLU A 72 -0.09 19.77 -10.77
N ALA A 73 0.93 18.90 -10.69
CA ALA A 73 1.21 18.13 -9.50
C ALA A 73 1.71 19.05 -8.38
N ARG A 74 1.24 18.79 -7.16
CA ARG A 74 1.78 19.41 -5.94
C ARG A 74 2.86 18.46 -5.40
N GLU A 75 4.10 18.70 -5.79
CA GLU A 75 5.25 17.85 -5.42
C GLU A 75 5.37 17.66 -3.90
N GLU A 76 4.96 18.67 -3.12
CA GLU A 76 4.95 18.63 -1.66
C GLU A 76 3.95 17.62 -1.06
N LEU A 77 2.98 17.16 -1.83
CA LEU A 77 2.00 16.14 -1.41
C LEU A 77 2.39 14.73 -1.87
N ILE A 78 3.48 14.57 -2.63
CA ILE A 78 3.95 13.26 -3.10
C ILE A 78 4.80 12.64 -1.99
N ASP A 79 4.23 11.66 -1.30
CA ASP A 79 4.90 10.90 -0.24
C ASP A 79 4.93 9.40 -0.56
N TYR A 80 6.03 8.99 -1.19
CA TYR A 80 6.28 7.60 -1.53
C TYR A 80 6.36 6.66 -0.31
N SER A 81 6.70 7.18 0.88
CA SER A 81 6.74 6.35 2.11
C SER A 81 5.32 6.05 2.58
N SER A 82 4.42 7.03 2.51
CA SER A 82 3.00 6.83 2.78
C SER A 82 2.35 5.89 1.76
N GLU A 83 2.68 6.03 0.47
CA GLU A 83 2.22 5.09 -0.57
C GLU A 83 2.69 3.67 -0.30
N ALA A 84 3.99 3.47 -0.02
CA ALA A 84 4.54 2.15 0.29
C ALA A 84 3.93 1.54 1.57
N ALA A 85 3.64 2.35 2.58
CA ALA A 85 2.95 1.90 3.80
C ALA A 85 1.54 1.40 3.47
N GLU A 86 0.81 2.11 2.61
CA GLU A 86 -0.54 1.73 2.22
C GLU A 86 -0.55 0.48 1.32
N ASP A 87 0.37 0.39 0.37
CA ASP A 87 0.56 -0.81 -0.46
C ASP A 87 0.88 -2.03 0.42
N TYR A 88 1.69 -1.84 1.46
CA TYR A 88 1.97 -2.89 2.44
C TYR A 88 0.69 -3.34 3.17
N ILE A 89 -0.14 -2.41 3.66
CA ILE A 89 -1.42 -2.74 4.30
C ILE A 89 -2.36 -3.48 3.35
N GLN A 90 -2.49 -3.03 2.10
CA GLN A 90 -3.29 -3.72 1.09
C GLN A 90 -2.78 -5.15 0.82
N SER A 91 -1.45 -5.33 0.77
CA SER A 91 -0.83 -6.64 0.62
C SER A 91 -1.18 -7.57 1.80
N VAL A 92 -1.18 -7.05 3.03
CA VAL A 92 -1.57 -7.82 4.23
C VAL A 92 -3.04 -8.22 4.17
N VAL A 93 -3.94 -7.31 3.76
CA VAL A 93 -5.37 -7.64 3.59
C VAL A 93 -5.55 -8.74 2.53
N SER A 94 -4.86 -8.63 1.40
CA SER A 94 -4.88 -9.62 0.33
C SER A 94 -4.35 -10.97 0.79
N ASP A 95 -3.24 -10.99 1.53
CA ASP A 95 -2.64 -12.22 2.06
C ASP A 95 -3.56 -12.88 3.09
N VAL A 96 -4.19 -12.12 4.00
CA VAL A 96 -5.17 -12.67 4.94
C VAL A 96 -6.35 -13.31 4.20
N ARG A 97 -6.91 -12.62 3.20
CA ARG A 97 -8.02 -13.15 2.38
C ARG A 97 -7.61 -14.43 1.65
N SER A 98 -6.44 -14.42 1.02
CA SER A 98 -5.90 -15.58 0.30
C SER A 98 -5.69 -16.79 1.23
N VAL A 99 -5.12 -16.57 2.42
CA VAL A 99 -4.92 -17.64 3.41
C VAL A 99 -6.26 -18.14 3.93
N ALA A 100 -7.22 -17.26 4.22
CA ALA A 100 -8.57 -17.63 4.66
C ALA A 100 -9.30 -18.50 3.63
N GLU A 101 -9.19 -18.16 2.34
CA GLU A 101 -9.74 -18.92 1.23
C GLU A 101 -9.09 -20.30 1.11
N LEU A 102 -7.76 -20.38 1.20
CA LEU A 102 -7.00 -21.64 1.12
C LEU A 102 -7.41 -22.62 2.22
N ILE A 103 -7.57 -22.14 3.45
CA ILE A 103 -7.97 -22.98 4.60
C ILE A 103 -9.49 -23.09 4.76
N LYS A 104 -10.27 -22.40 3.92
CA LYS A 104 -11.75 -22.37 3.92
C LYS A 104 -12.38 -22.00 5.25
N ILE A 105 -11.80 -21.02 5.96
CA ILE A 105 -12.38 -20.48 7.19
C ILE A 105 -12.75 -19.01 7.03
N LYS A 106 -13.71 -18.55 7.84
CA LYS A 106 -13.90 -17.13 8.12
C LYS A 106 -13.16 -16.81 9.42
N PRO A 107 -12.00 -16.14 9.38
CA PRO A 107 -11.26 -15.84 10.60
C PRO A 107 -12.02 -14.82 11.42
N SER A 108 -12.11 -15.05 12.73
CA SER A 108 -12.56 -14.03 13.69
C SER A 108 -11.36 -13.36 14.37
N ARG A 109 -10.20 -14.01 14.37
CA ARG A 109 -8.95 -13.50 14.92
C ARG A 109 -7.80 -13.70 13.95
N VAL A 110 -6.94 -12.69 13.86
CA VAL A 110 -5.71 -12.76 13.08
C VAL A 110 -4.54 -12.30 13.95
N LYS A 111 -3.45 -13.05 13.92
CA LYS A 111 -2.16 -12.61 14.44
C LYS A 111 -1.22 -12.33 13.26
N VAL A 112 -0.75 -11.09 13.18
CA VAL A 112 0.22 -10.62 12.19
C VAL A 112 1.59 -10.56 12.88
N ILE A 113 2.52 -11.39 12.42
CA ILE A 113 3.88 -11.45 12.95
C ILE A 113 4.81 -10.76 11.95
N ILE A 114 5.40 -9.66 12.38
CA ILE A 114 6.34 -8.86 11.60
C ILE A 114 7.73 -9.47 11.73
N ALA A 115 8.51 -9.46 10.65
CA ALA A 115 9.88 -9.97 10.69
C ALA A 115 10.73 -9.20 11.71
N SER A 116 11.69 -9.90 12.31
CA SER A 116 12.64 -9.30 13.24
C SER A 116 13.45 -8.18 12.59
N LYS A 117 13.91 -7.21 13.40
CA LYS A 117 14.76 -6.12 12.92
C LYS A 117 16.04 -6.65 12.27
N VAL A 118 16.61 -7.71 12.82
CA VAL A 118 17.82 -8.38 12.30
C VAL A 118 17.62 -8.86 10.87
N LYS A 119 16.48 -9.51 10.55
CA LYS A 119 16.18 -9.94 9.18
C LYS A 119 15.99 -8.76 8.23
N ASN A 120 15.38 -7.67 8.70
CA ASN A 120 15.18 -6.48 7.89
C ASN A 120 16.52 -5.80 7.57
N ASP A 121 17.39 -5.63 8.57
CA ASP A 121 18.72 -5.05 8.41
C ASP A 121 19.60 -5.91 7.50
N GLU A 122 19.58 -7.24 7.67
CA GLU A 122 20.30 -8.18 6.79
C GLU A 122 19.81 -8.08 5.34
N MET A 123 18.50 -7.98 5.12
CA MET A 123 17.92 -7.78 3.79
C MET A 123 18.38 -6.45 3.17
N LYS A 124 18.27 -5.35 3.90
CA LYS A 124 18.65 -4.01 3.43
C LYS A 124 20.13 -3.94 3.05
N ASN A 125 21.01 -4.42 3.94
CA ASN A 125 22.45 -4.42 3.69
C ASN A 125 22.81 -5.32 2.51
N GLY A 126 22.23 -6.53 2.45
CA GLY A 126 22.42 -7.45 1.34
C GLY A 126 22.02 -6.87 -0.01
N LEU A 127 20.91 -6.12 -0.08
CA LEU A 127 20.43 -5.49 -1.33
C LEU A 127 21.23 -4.25 -1.73
N ARG A 128 21.73 -3.48 -0.75
CA ARG A 128 22.61 -2.31 -1.02
C ARG A 128 23.94 -2.75 -1.63
N GLU A 129 24.48 -3.88 -1.18
CA GLU A 129 25.78 -4.37 -1.63
C GLU A 129 25.69 -5.27 -2.87
N ALA A 130 24.62 -6.06 -3.02
CA ALA A 130 24.49 -7.00 -4.12
C ALA A 130 24.22 -6.29 -5.46
N ALA A 131 25.06 -6.55 -6.46
CA ALA A 131 24.80 -6.13 -7.84
C ALA A 131 23.71 -7.00 -8.50
N ASN A 132 23.66 -8.29 -8.15
CA ASN A 132 22.76 -9.29 -8.73
C ASN A 132 22.32 -10.34 -7.67
N GLU A 133 21.29 -11.11 -8.00
CA GLU A 133 20.70 -12.14 -7.12
C GLU A 133 21.70 -13.18 -6.57
N ARG A 134 22.76 -13.50 -7.33
CA ARG A 134 23.72 -14.56 -6.96
C ARG A 134 24.65 -14.13 -5.83
N GLU A 135 24.90 -12.83 -5.72
CA GLU A 135 25.77 -12.27 -4.68
C GLU A 135 25.14 -12.34 -3.29
N LEU A 136 23.80 -12.43 -3.21
CA LEU A 136 23.08 -12.66 -1.96
C LEU A 136 23.52 -13.94 -1.24
N GLN A 137 24.07 -14.94 -1.96
CA GLN A 137 24.59 -16.16 -1.35
C GLN A 137 25.74 -15.92 -0.37
N LYS A 138 26.52 -14.85 -0.59
CA LYS A 138 27.66 -14.48 0.26
C LYS A 138 27.28 -13.43 1.31
N LEU A 139 26.26 -12.63 1.03
CA LEU A 139 25.87 -11.47 1.83
C LEU A 139 24.77 -11.78 2.84
N VAL A 140 23.94 -12.79 2.57
CA VAL A 140 22.80 -13.18 3.42
C VAL A 140 23.06 -14.57 3.98
N SER A 141 23.23 -14.62 5.30
CA SER A 141 23.48 -15.84 6.07
C SER A 141 22.20 -16.64 6.27
N ASN A 142 21.07 -15.98 6.45
CA ASN A 142 19.79 -16.67 6.63
C ASN A 142 19.29 -17.28 5.31
N GLU A 143 19.27 -18.62 5.22
CA GLU A 143 18.88 -19.33 3.99
C GLU A 143 17.45 -19.02 3.53
N GLN A 144 16.49 -18.89 4.47
CA GLN A 144 15.11 -18.61 4.13
C GLN A 144 14.94 -17.18 3.60
N LEU A 145 15.60 -16.22 4.25
CA LEU A 145 15.64 -14.82 3.82
C LEU A 145 16.29 -14.69 2.45
N ARG A 146 17.41 -15.38 2.22
CA ARG A 146 18.09 -15.41 0.93
C ARG A 146 17.19 -15.92 -0.20
N LYS A 147 16.53 -17.07 -0.02
CA LYS A 147 15.59 -17.62 -1.03
C LYS A 147 14.41 -16.70 -1.30
N TYR A 148 13.97 -15.94 -0.29
CA TYR A 148 12.92 -14.93 -0.43
C TYR A 148 13.42 -13.74 -1.26
N MET A 149 14.61 -13.24 -0.95
CA MET A 149 15.24 -12.12 -1.65
C MET A 149 15.57 -12.45 -3.11
N GLU A 150 16.14 -13.62 -3.39
CA GLU A 150 16.47 -14.07 -4.76
C GLU A 150 15.22 -14.02 -5.67
N LYS A 151 14.05 -14.43 -5.16
CA LYS A 151 12.79 -14.41 -5.94
C LYS A 151 12.23 -13.01 -6.20
N ARG A 152 12.61 -12.02 -5.39
CA ARG A 152 12.05 -10.66 -5.43
C ARG A 152 13.15 -9.60 -5.61
N PHE A 153 14.32 -10.00 -6.10
CA PHE A 153 15.55 -9.22 -6.01
C PHE A 153 15.39 -7.80 -6.57
N TYR A 154 14.94 -7.67 -7.82
CA TYR A 154 14.82 -6.37 -8.48
C TYR A 154 13.82 -5.44 -7.79
N ALA A 155 12.64 -5.95 -7.41
CA ALA A 155 11.62 -5.16 -6.73
C ALA A 155 12.09 -4.69 -5.34
N LEU A 156 12.75 -5.56 -4.58
CA LEU A 156 13.29 -5.20 -3.26
C LEU A 156 14.48 -4.25 -3.38
N LYS A 157 15.32 -4.43 -4.39
CA LYS A 157 16.48 -3.58 -4.65
C LYS A 157 16.07 -2.16 -5.01
N GLU A 158 15.09 -2.02 -5.90
CA GLU A 158 14.51 -0.72 -6.27
C GLU A 158 13.97 0.01 -5.05
N ALA A 159 13.18 -0.65 -4.20
CA ALA A 159 12.65 -0.06 -2.97
C ALA A 159 13.75 0.41 -1.99
N VAL A 160 14.86 -0.32 -1.91
CA VAL A 160 16.00 0.06 -1.05
C VAL A 160 16.82 1.21 -1.66
N GLU A 161 16.97 1.26 -2.99
CA GLU A 161 17.70 2.31 -3.71
C GLU A 161 16.94 3.64 -3.73
N THR A 162 15.62 3.62 -3.81
CA THR A 162 14.78 4.83 -3.69
C THR A 162 14.77 5.40 -2.27
N GLY A 163 15.28 4.65 -1.29
CA GLY A 163 15.35 5.08 0.11
C GLY A 163 13.98 5.11 0.81
N ILE A 164 12.96 4.50 0.20
CA ILE A 164 11.63 4.40 0.79
C ILE A 164 11.69 3.37 1.92
N GLU A 165 11.54 3.83 3.15
CA GLU A 165 11.57 2.96 4.33
C GLU A 165 10.27 3.09 5.12
N ILE A 166 9.67 1.94 5.44
CA ILE A 166 8.48 1.84 6.30
C ILE A 166 8.81 1.06 7.57
N ASP A 167 8.28 1.50 8.71
CA ASP A 167 8.25 0.66 9.92
C ASP A 167 7.00 -0.23 9.85
N GLU A 168 7.16 -1.42 9.30
CA GLU A 168 6.08 -2.41 9.12
C GLU A 168 5.24 -2.62 10.39
N HIS A 169 5.89 -2.62 11.56
CA HIS A 169 5.18 -2.83 12.82
C HIS A 169 4.32 -1.62 13.17
N LEU A 170 4.86 -0.41 13.03
CA LEU A 170 4.10 0.82 13.29
C LEU A 170 2.93 0.96 12.31
N VAL A 171 3.18 0.74 11.02
CA VAL A 171 2.17 0.83 9.95
C VAL A 171 0.98 -0.10 10.21
N VAL A 172 1.24 -1.36 10.58
CA VAL A 172 0.19 -2.33 10.91
C VAL A 172 -0.50 -1.98 12.23
N LEU A 173 0.24 -1.46 13.21
CA LEU A 173 -0.32 -1.04 14.50
C LEU A 173 -1.26 0.16 14.36
N GLU A 174 -0.89 1.17 13.59
CA GLU A 174 -1.73 2.35 13.31
C GLU A 174 -2.94 1.97 12.45
N SER A 175 -2.78 1.01 11.54
CA SER A 175 -3.85 0.50 10.69
C SER A 175 -4.72 -0.58 11.34
N LYS A 176 -4.50 -0.89 12.63
CA LYS A 176 -5.14 -2.01 13.33
C LYS A 176 -6.67 -1.97 13.27
N GLU A 177 -7.27 -0.81 13.54
CA GLU A 177 -8.72 -0.68 13.55
C GLU A 177 -9.32 -0.77 12.14
N PHE A 178 -8.63 -0.23 11.14
CA PHE A 178 -9.01 -0.40 9.74
C PHE A 178 -8.97 -1.88 9.33
N LEU A 179 -7.87 -2.59 9.61
CA LEU A 179 -7.72 -4.00 9.30
C LEU A 179 -8.81 -4.85 9.97
N LYS A 180 -9.12 -4.58 11.24
CA LYS A 180 -10.22 -5.27 11.95
C LYS A 180 -11.56 -5.06 11.25
N LYS A 181 -11.89 -3.83 10.85
CA LYS A 181 -13.13 -3.50 10.13
C LYS A 181 -13.19 -4.16 8.75
N GLU A 182 -12.13 -4.01 7.96
CA GLU A 182 -12.03 -4.48 6.57
C GLU A 182 -12.08 -6.01 6.47
N LEU A 183 -11.49 -6.70 7.45
CA LEU A 183 -11.46 -8.16 7.52
C LEU A 183 -12.55 -8.75 8.43
N LYS A 184 -13.39 -7.91 9.05
CA LYS A 184 -14.48 -8.30 9.97
C LYS A 184 -13.99 -9.15 11.15
N LEU A 185 -12.86 -8.75 11.73
CA LEU A 185 -12.21 -9.45 12.84
C LEU A 185 -12.70 -8.94 14.20
N THR A 186 -12.84 -9.86 15.15
CA THR A 186 -13.03 -9.56 16.57
C THR A 186 -11.72 -9.15 17.24
N GLU A 187 -10.61 -9.76 16.82
CA GLU A 187 -9.29 -9.54 17.42
C GLU A 187 -8.21 -9.50 16.34
N LEU A 188 -7.30 -8.53 16.45
CA LEU A 188 -6.08 -8.44 15.65
C LEU A 188 -4.91 -8.27 16.61
N ILE A 189 -3.96 -9.21 16.56
CA ILE A 189 -2.74 -9.17 17.36
C ILE A 189 -1.57 -8.87 16.42
N VAL A 190 -0.73 -7.93 16.82
CA VAL A 190 0.48 -7.55 16.07
C VAL A 190 1.65 -7.82 17.01
N GLU A 191 2.58 -8.66 16.57
CA GLU A 191 3.77 -9.05 17.33
C GLU A 191 4.98 -8.96 16.40
N ARG A 192 6.16 -8.68 16.96
CA ARG A 192 7.43 -8.93 16.25
C ARG A 192 7.80 -10.41 16.38
N GLU A 193 8.55 -10.90 15.41
CA GLU A 193 9.07 -12.27 15.39
C GLU A 193 9.79 -12.64 16.70
N GLU A 194 10.59 -11.73 17.24
CA GLU A 194 11.34 -11.91 18.50
C GLU A 194 10.46 -12.05 19.76
N GLU A 195 9.22 -11.57 19.72
CA GLU A 195 8.29 -11.58 20.85
C GLU A 195 7.30 -12.75 20.76
N SER A 196 7.16 -13.35 19.58
CA SER A 196 6.15 -14.37 19.32
C SER A 196 6.62 -15.76 19.73
N ARG A 197 5.73 -16.51 20.39
CA ARG A 197 5.97 -17.92 20.80
C ARG A 197 5.50 -18.94 19.77
N GLU A 198 5.00 -18.47 18.63
CA GLU A 198 4.41 -19.30 17.59
C GLU A 198 5.49 -19.93 16.70
N GLU A 199 5.36 -21.21 16.36
CA GLU A 199 6.29 -21.88 15.43
C GLU A 199 6.33 -21.21 14.05
N LYS A 200 5.23 -20.56 13.65
CA LYS A 200 5.12 -19.85 12.38
C LYS A 200 5.84 -18.50 12.35
N ALA A 201 6.31 -17.99 13.49
CA ALA A 201 6.99 -16.71 13.57
C ALA A 201 8.26 -16.68 12.68
N ASN A 202 8.98 -17.80 12.62
CA ASN A 202 10.20 -17.93 11.80
C ASN A 202 9.96 -17.71 10.30
N ARG A 203 8.72 -17.83 9.82
CA ARG A 203 8.34 -17.64 8.41
C ARG A 203 8.11 -16.18 8.04
N ALA A 204 8.09 -15.27 9.02
CA ALA A 204 7.97 -13.84 8.75
C ALA A 204 9.21 -13.35 7.97
N MET A 205 8.97 -12.60 6.90
CA MET A 205 9.99 -11.97 6.07
C MET A 205 9.71 -10.47 5.98
N PRO A 206 10.72 -9.61 5.79
CA PRO A 206 10.48 -8.19 5.60
C PRO A 206 9.55 -7.95 4.40
N LEU A 207 8.58 -7.05 4.57
CA LEU A 207 7.49 -6.77 3.63
C LEU A 207 6.59 -7.98 3.32
N LYS A 208 6.64 -9.04 4.15
CA LYS A 208 5.78 -10.22 4.05
C LYS A 208 5.60 -10.88 5.43
N PRO A 209 4.64 -10.42 6.22
CA PRO A 209 4.46 -10.91 7.58
C PRO A 209 3.93 -12.34 7.61
N ALA A 210 4.18 -13.05 8.70
CA ALA A 210 3.55 -14.34 8.93
C ALA A 210 2.15 -14.14 9.52
N LEU A 211 1.18 -14.87 8.99
CA LEU A 211 -0.23 -14.76 9.37
C LEU A 211 -0.71 -16.04 10.06
N LEU A 212 -1.32 -15.89 11.22
CA LEU A 212 -2.07 -16.95 11.89
C LEU A 212 -3.53 -16.55 11.97
N LEU A 213 -4.39 -17.34 11.35
CA LEU A 213 -5.83 -17.13 11.32
C LEU A 213 -6.50 -18.15 12.24
N SER A 214 -7.44 -17.68 13.08
CA SER A 214 -8.26 -18.54 13.94
C SER A 214 -9.71 -18.05 14.00
N GLN A 215 -10.59 -18.92 14.52
CA GLN A 215 -12.02 -18.64 14.71
C GLN A 215 -12.34 -18.27 16.15
#